data_AF-A0A257ALN6-F1
#
_entry.id   AF-A0A257ALN6-F1
#
_cell.length_a   1.000
_cell.length_b   1.000
_cell.length_c   1.000
_cell.angle_alpha   90.00
_cell.angle_beta   90.00
_cell.angle_gamma   90.00
#
_symmetry.space_group_name_H-M   'P 1'
#
loop_
_entity.id
_entity.type
_entity.pdbx_description
1 polymer ?
#
loop_
_entity_poly.entity_id
_entity_poly.type
_entity_poly.pdbx_seq_one_letter_code
_entity_poly.pdbx_strand_id
1 'polypeptide(L)'
;MKLDKEVIPSGLPKDVSTFLRCIGITSLYPVQRQAVEAGLFKGPNFLVCSPTASGKSLIAFMSIVHNLNSGKKSVYLAILAWPRFCN
;
A
#
# COMPACT_ATOMS: atom_id res chain seq x y z
N MET A 1 23.24 -9.44 9.52
CA MET A 1 22.41 -9.06 8.36
C MET A 1 21.74 -7.75 8.71
N LYS A 2 22.17 -6.65 8.08
CA LYS A 2 21.84 -5.28 8.50
C LYS A 2 20.34 -5.02 8.31
N LEU A 3 19.63 -4.70 9.40
CA LEU A 3 18.25 -4.21 9.39
C LEU A 3 18.30 -2.73 9.04
N ASP A 4 18.65 -2.43 7.80
CA ASP A 4 18.75 -1.06 7.31
C ASP A 4 17.36 -0.51 6.99
N LYS A 5 16.97 0.49 7.78
CA LYS A 5 16.08 1.63 7.46
C LYS A 5 14.60 1.47 7.82
N GLU A 6 14.12 2.40 8.65
CA GLU A 6 12.74 2.86 8.64
C GLU A 6 12.35 3.24 7.21
N VAL A 7 11.34 2.59 6.61
CA VAL A 7 10.90 2.90 5.24
C VAL A 7 9.38 3.04 5.19
N ILE A 8 8.82 3.89 6.04
CA ILE A 8 7.51 4.46 5.71
C ILE A 8 7.79 5.68 4.84
N PRO A 9 7.29 5.72 3.60
CA PRO A 9 7.67 6.78 2.69
C PRO A 9 7.10 8.14 3.13
N SER A 10 7.88 9.19 2.90
CA SER A 10 7.56 10.58 3.23
C SER A 10 6.30 11.13 2.53
N GLY A 11 5.72 10.37 1.60
CA GLY A 11 4.46 10.71 0.93
C GLY A 11 3.20 10.48 1.76
N LEU A 12 3.31 9.88 2.96
CA LEU A 12 2.17 9.69 3.87
C LEU A 12 2.13 10.73 5.00
N PRO A 13 0.94 11.05 5.52
CA PRO A 13 0.78 11.80 6.76
C PRO A 13 1.52 11.12 7.93
N LYS A 14 1.99 11.93 8.88
CA LYS A 14 2.69 11.44 10.08
C LYS A 14 1.81 10.50 10.90
N ASP A 15 0.53 10.82 11.05
CA ASP A 15 -0.41 10.03 11.84
C ASP A 15 -0.58 8.61 11.28
N VAL A 16 -0.67 8.48 9.96
CA VAL A 16 -0.78 7.18 9.30
C VAL A 16 0.52 6.39 9.40
N SER A 17 1.66 7.09 9.31
CA SER A 17 2.98 6.46 9.50
C SER A 17 3.13 5.89 10.91
N THR A 18 2.68 6.62 11.93
CA THR A 18 2.66 6.14 13.33
C THR A 18 1.72 4.94 13.47
N PHE A 19 0.51 5.01 12.92
CA PHE A 19 -0.46 3.93 12.95
C PHE A 19 0.09 2.64 12.32
N LEU A 20 0.73 2.73 11.15
CA LEU A 20 1.34 1.58 10.47
C LEU A 20 2.41 0.89 11.35
N ARG A 21 3.21 1.65 12.10
CA ARG A 21 4.17 1.07 13.06
C ARG A 21 3.48 0.38 14.22
N CYS A 22 2.42 0.99 14.76
CA CYS A 22 1.66 0.40 15.87
C CYS A 22 1.05 -0.96 15.51
N ILE A 23 0.62 -1.15 14.26
CA ILE A 23 0.10 -2.44 13.78
C ILE A 23 1.20 -3.41 13.32
N GLY A 24 2.48 -3.09 13.56
CA GLY A 24 3.62 -3.96 13.26
C GLY A 24 4.18 -3.84 11.83
N ILE A 25 3.70 -2.89 11.02
CA ILE A 25 4.23 -2.64 9.68
C ILE A 25 5.40 -1.65 9.79
N THR A 26 6.60 -2.19 9.98
CA THR A 26 7.84 -1.41 10.13
C THR A 26 8.67 -1.33 8.85
N SER A 27 8.42 -2.24 7.90
CA SER A 27 9.15 -2.31 6.63
C SER A 27 8.23 -2.72 5.48
N LEU A 28 8.58 -2.28 4.27
CA LEU A 28 7.87 -2.63 3.04
C LEU A 28 8.49 -3.86 2.36
N TYR A 29 7.63 -4.71 1.80
CA TYR A 29 8.05 -5.79 0.91
C TYR A 29 8.66 -5.25 -0.40
N PRO A 30 9.47 -6.06 -1.12
CA PRO A 30 10.15 -5.62 -2.34
C PRO A 30 9.20 -4.98 -3.37
N VAL A 31 8.03 -5.59 -3.63
CA VAL A 31 7.04 -5.07 -4.58
C VAL A 31 6.43 -3.74 -4.10
N GLN A 32 6.23 -3.59 -2.80
CA GLN A 32 5.69 -2.35 -2.22
C GLN A 32 6.71 -1.21 -2.31
N ARG A 33 7.99 -1.49 -2.04
CA ARG A 33 9.09 -0.53 -2.20
C ARG A 33 9.23 -0.10 -3.66
N GLN A 34 9.19 -1.06 -4.59
CA GLN A 34 9.23 -0.77 -6.03
C GLN A 34 8.09 0.15 -6.46
N ALA A 35 6.87 -0.05 -5.95
CA ALA A 35 5.74 0.84 -6.26
C ALA A 35 6.00 2.28 -5.78
N VAL A 36 6.53 2.44 -4.56
CA VAL A 36 6.90 3.75 -4.00
C VAL A 36 7.98 4.43 -4.85
N GLU A 37 9.05 3.70 -5.16
CA GLU A 37 10.19 4.20 -5.97
C GLU A 37 9.76 4.59 -7.39
N ALA A 38 8.87 3.81 -7.99
CA ALA A 38 8.26 4.10 -9.29
C ALA A 38 7.30 5.31 -9.26
N GLY A 39 7.06 5.92 -8.09
CA GLY A 39 6.33 7.17 -7.95
C GLY A 39 4.87 7.01 -7.55
N LEU A 40 4.55 6.09 -6.64
CA LEU A 40 3.18 5.86 -6.14
C LEU A 40 2.44 7.16 -5.74
N PHE A 41 3.16 8.13 -5.19
CA PHE A 41 2.63 9.42 -4.73
C PHE A 41 2.70 10.55 -5.77
N LYS A 42 3.15 10.27 -6.99
CA LYS A 42 3.30 11.27 -8.06
C LYS A 42 2.09 11.32 -9.00
N GLY A 43 1.09 10.46 -8.80
CA GLY A 43 -0.11 10.39 -9.62
C GLY A 43 -0.06 9.67 -10.98
N PRO A 44 0.98 8.92 -11.41
CA PRO A 44 0.86 8.09 -12.59
C PRO A 44 -0.02 6.85 -12.30
N ASN A 45 -0.53 6.23 -13.36
CA ASN A 45 -1.29 4.98 -13.26
C ASN A 45 -0.34 3.80 -13.00
N PHE A 46 -0.72 2.90 -12.09
CA PHE A 46 0.07 1.72 -11.72
C PHE A 46 -0.67 0.43 -12.07
N LEU A 47 0.06 -0.51 -12.68
CA LEU A 47 -0.35 -1.92 -12.78
C LEU A 47 0.59 -2.74 -11.89
N VAL A 48 0.04 -3.39 -10.87
CA VAL A 48 0.83 -4.19 -9.92
C VAL A 48 0.45 -5.67 -10.05
N CYS A 49 1.33 -6.46 -10.66
CA CYS A 49 1.17 -7.90 -10.82
C CYS A 49 2.02 -8.63 -9.77
N SER A 50 1.40 -9.20 -8.74
CA SER A 50 2.13 -9.90 -7.68
C SER A 50 1.26 -10.96 -6.98
N PRO A 51 1.83 -12.08 -6.49
CA PRO A 51 1.08 -13.18 -5.83
C PRO A 51 0.25 -12.70 -4.62
N THR A 52 -0.89 -13.30 -4.32
CA THR A 52 -1.88 -12.82 -3.32
C THR A 52 -1.30 -12.57 -1.91
N ALA A 53 -0.26 -13.30 -1.50
CA ALA A 53 0.42 -13.14 -0.21
C ALA A 53 1.35 -11.91 -0.09
N SER A 54 1.62 -11.18 -1.18
CA SER A 54 2.62 -10.10 -1.20
C SER A 54 2.16 -8.76 -0.63
N GLY A 55 0.94 -8.67 -0.09
CA GLY A 55 0.46 -7.46 0.58
C GLY A 55 0.19 -6.29 -0.38
N LYS A 56 -0.28 -6.55 -1.61
CA LYS A 56 -0.67 -5.51 -2.60
C LYS A 56 -1.70 -4.53 -2.05
N SER A 57 -2.57 -4.97 -1.14
CA SER A 57 -3.57 -4.12 -0.50
C SER A 57 -2.95 -2.91 0.20
N LEU A 58 -1.73 -3.05 0.76
CA LEU A 58 -1.03 -1.94 1.41
C LEU A 58 -0.61 -0.85 0.40
N ILE A 59 -0.24 -1.23 -0.83
CA ILE A 59 0.09 -0.28 -1.90
C ILE A 59 -1.13 0.57 -2.24
N ALA A 60 -2.29 -0.09 -2.41
CA ALA A 60 -3.56 0.59 -2.66
C ALA A 60 -3.93 1.52 -1.50
N PHE A 61 -3.81 1.04 -0.25
CA PHE A 61 -4.08 1.83 0.95
C PHE A 61 -3.21 3.10 1.02
N MET A 62 -1.90 2.98 0.79
CA MET A 62 -0.97 4.11 0.81
C MET A 62 -1.32 5.16 -0.25
N SER A 63 -1.69 4.72 -1.46
CA SER A 63 -2.13 5.62 -2.54
C SER A 63 -3.43 6.35 -2.18
N ILE A 64 -4.41 5.63 -1.63
CA ILE A 64 -5.69 6.19 -1.18
C ILE A 64 -5.47 7.26 -0.10
N VAL A 65 -4.68 6.95 0.93
CA VAL A 65 -4.36 7.88 2.02
C VAL A 65 -3.70 9.14 1.48
N HIS A 66 -2.73 9.00 0.57
CA HIS A 66 -2.05 10.14 -0.04
C HIS A 66 -3.03 11.03 -0.83
N ASN A 67 -3.94 10.43 -1.59
CA ASN A 67 -4.95 11.16 -2.34
C ASN A 67 -5.95 11.88 -1.42
N LEU A 68 -6.40 11.21 -0.36
CA LEU A 68 -7.30 11.80 0.64
C LEU A 68 -6.63 12.99 1.35
N ASN A 69 -5.35 12.86 1.71
CA ASN A 69 -4.57 13.96 2.29
C ASN A 69 -4.40 15.14 1.32
N SER A 70 -4.47 14.88 0.01
CA SER A 70 -4.44 15.91 -1.04
C SER A 70 -5.82 16.50 -1.35
N GLY A 71 -6.86 16.20 -0.55
CA GLY A 71 -8.23 16.65 -0.75
C GLY A 71 -8.98 15.95 -1.91
N LYS A 72 -8.42 14.87 -2.47
CA LYS A 72 -9.04 14.10 -3.55
C LYS A 72 -9.88 12.96 -2.99
N LYS A 73 -10.85 12.49 -3.79
CA LYS A 73 -11.63 11.29 -3.49
C LYS A 73 -10.95 10.05 -4.10
N SER A 74 -11.12 8.90 -3.47
CA SER A 74 -10.60 7.61 -3.96
C SER A 74 -11.68 6.53 -3.84
N VAL A 75 -11.69 5.59 -4.78
CA VAL A 75 -12.60 4.43 -4.80
C VAL A 75 -11.75 3.16 -4.82
N TYR A 76 -12.04 2.22 -3.91
CA TYR A 76 -11.39 0.92 -3.86
C TYR A 76 -12.36 -0.16 -4.34
N LEU A 77 -12.02 -0.79 -5.47
CA LEU A 77 -12.78 -1.89 -6.03
C LEU A 77 -12.11 -3.21 -5.63
N ALA A 78 -12.84 -4.03 -4.88
CA ALA A 78 -12.40 -5.37 -4.51
C ALA A 78 -13.40 -6.39 -5.03
N ILE A 79 -12.90 -7.45 -5.66
CA ILE A 79 -13.72 -8.61 -6.03
C ILE A 79 -13.77 -9.50 -4.79
N LEU A 80 -14.97 -9.75 -4.28
CA LEU A 80 -15.17 -10.78 -3.26
C LEU A 80 -15.08 -12.15 -3.95
N ALA A 81 -14.30 -13.05 -3.37
CA ALA A 81 -14.29 -14.44 -3.83
C ALA A 81 -15.69 -15.00 -3.59
N TRP A 82 -16.37 -15.39 -4.66
CA TRP A 82 -17.65 -16.08 -4.56
C TRP A 82 -17.47 -17.35 -3.73
N PRO A 83 -18.30 -17.62 -2.71
CA PRO A 83 -18.28 -18.91 -2.06
C PRO A 83 -18.60 -19.98 -3.11
N ARG A 84 -17.65 -20.87 -3.39
CA ARG A 84 -17.94 -22.08 -4.17
C ARG A 84 -18.89 -22.94 -3.32
N PHE A 85 -20.19 -22.72 -3.46
CA PHE A 85 -21.18 -23.73 -3.16
C PHE A 85 -21.07 -24.80 -4.26
N CYS A 86 -20.10 -25.70 -4.09
CA CYS A 86 -20.12 -26.99 -4.77
C CYS A 86 -21.15 -27.84 -4.03
N ASN A 87 -22.24 -28.16 -4.72
CA ASN A 87 -23.23 -29.16 -4.29
C ASN A 87 -22.71 -30.55 -4.65
#